data_AF-A0AAD5GEF3-F1
#
_entry.id   AF-A0AAD5GEF3-F1
#
_cell.length_a   1.000
_cell.length_b   1.000
_cell.length_c   1.000
_cell.angle_alpha   90.00
_cell.angle_beta   90.00
_cell.angle_gamma   90.00
#
_symmetry.space_group_name_H-M   'P 1'
#
loop_
_entity.id
_entity.type
_entity.pdbx_description
1 polymer ?
#
loop_
_entity_poly.entity_id
_entity_poly.type
_entity_poly.pdbx_seq_one_letter_code
_entity_poly.pdbx_strand_id
1 'polypeptide(L)'
;LPLTVTFLSYFINTIFICILTYVLGPCEVIIHLLSNVRISRNWKQSSGTYAINRCITESDAPVNHNAETVDKMLYLQTVRKVDHMKFESRGTRAVQGYRFGHAERVHEDFVDLKSDKFRYGNLEATKPGDKPRVVVLGTGWAACRFLKGIDTTMYNVVCISPRNHMVFTPLLASTCVGTLEFRSVAEPVGRVQAALAKDPNSYFYLASCTSVDTDKHEEEKEQMLHCVVIGGGPTGVEFSGELSDFIVRDVYQRYAHVKNYVCVTLIEANEILSSFDVGLRQYATKHLTKYGVRLVRGVVKEVHAKKLILSDGSVVPYGLLVWSTGVGPSEFIKQLKLPKSPGGRIGVDEWLRVPSVEDVFALGDCAGFLEQTGKPVLPALAQVAERQGKYLVELFNKKIAKQNAGKACSANDVNLGDPFVYKHLGSMASVGRYKALVDLTQSKDAKGVSMAGFVSWLIWRSAYLTRVLSWRNRLYVMINWATTLVFGRDNSRIG
;
A
#
# COMPACT_ATOMS: atom_id res chain seq x y z
N LEU A 1 59.84 -19.25 27.22
CA LEU A 1 59.18 -20.56 27.43
C LEU A 1 57.67 -20.43 27.63
N PRO A 2 57.11 -19.82 28.70
CA PRO A 2 55.64 -19.76 28.84
C PRO A 2 54.97 -18.93 27.72
N LEU A 3 55.50 -17.74 27.42
CA LEU A 3 55.00 -16.88 26.32
C LEU A 3 54.94 -17.60 24.95
N THR A 4 55.95 -18.43 24.63
CA THR A 4 55.98 -19.16 23.35
C THR A 4 54.95 -20.29 23.29
N VAL A 5 54.69 -20.99 24.40
CA VAL A 5 53.65 -22.04 24.46
C VAL A 5 52.25 -21.43 24.36
N THR A 6 52.00 -20.31 25.05
CA THR A 6 50.73 -19.57 24.94
C THR A 6 50.52 -19.08 23.50
N PHE A 7 51.54 -18.50 22.85
CA PHE A 7 51.46 -18.05 21.47
C PHE A 7 51.17 -19.20 20.49
N LEU A 8 51.81 -20.37 20.69
CA LEU A 8 51.56 -21.57 19.87
C LEU A 8 50.13 -22.11 20.06
N SER A 9 49.60 -22.09 21.28
CA SER A 9 48.21 -22.47 21.57
C SER A 9 47.20 -21.51 20.91
N TYR A 10 47.42 -20.20 20.96
CA TYR A 10 46.60 -19.22 20.23
C TYR A 10 46.67 -19.42 18.72
N PHE A 11 47.85 -19.73 18.18
CA PHE A 11 48.06 -19.99 16.75
C PHE A 11 47.29 -21.25 16.29
N ILE A 12 47.39 -22.35 17.03
CA ILE A 12 46.65 -23.60 16.75
C ILE A 12 45.13 -23.39 16.82
N ASN A 13 44.63 -22.67 17.83
CA ASN A 13 43.19 -22.35 17.92
C ASN A 13 42.72 -21.45 16.77
N THR A 14 43.55 -20.48 16.34
CA THR A 14 43.23 -19.61 15.20
C THR A 14 43.16 -20.41 13.89
N ILE A 15 44.08 -21.36 13.68
CA ILE A 15 44.03 -22.31 12.56
C ILE A 15 42.71 -23.09 12.56
N PHE A 16 42.30 -23.63 13.70
CA PHE A 16 41.07 -24.41 13.83
C PHE A 16 39.82 -23.58 13.49
N ILE A 17 39.73 -22.34 14.00
CA ILE A 17 38.63 -21.42 13.73
C ILE A 17 38.57 -21.03 12.25
N CYS A 18 39.71 -20.76 11.61
CA CYS A 18 39.77 -20.50 10.18
C CYS A 18 39.26 -21.69 9.35
N ILE A 19 39.66 -22.93 9.70
CA ILE A 19 39.18 -24.13 8.99
C ILE A 19 37.66 -24.27 9.16
N LEU A 20 37.10 -24.20 10.37
CA LEU A 20 35.65 -24.29 10.57
C LEU A 20 34.87 -23.20 9.80
N THR A 21 35.34 -21.95 9.85
CA THR A 21 34.66 -20.80 9.23
C THR A 21 34.56 -20.91 7.70
N TYR A 22 35.53 -21.56 7.05
CA TYR A 22 35.57 -21.69 5.59
C TYR A 22 35.07 -23.05 5.06
N VAL A 23 35.16 -24.12 5.86
CA VAL A 23 34.74 -25.49 5.46
C VAL A 23 33.26 -25.75 5.70
N LEU A 24 32.64 -25.15 6.73
CA LEU A 24 31.23 -25.42 7.11
C LEU A 24 30.18 -24.53 6.40
N GLY A 25 30.52 -23.98 5.23
CA GLY A 25 29.53 -23.34 4.35
C GLY A 25 28.81 -24.39 3.49
N PRO A 26 27.47 -24.41 3.41
CA PRO A 26 26.74 -25.47 2.70
C PRO A 26 27.14 -25.57 1.23
N CYS A 27 27.35 -26.80 0.75
CA CYS A 27 27.65 -27.12 -0.65
C CYS A 27 26.39 -27.14 -1.53
N GLU A 28 25.42 -26.28 -1.24
CA GLU A 28 24.14 -26.23 -1.94
C GLU A 28 24.22 -25.27 -3.13
N VAL A 29 23.75 -25.73 -4.28
CA VAL A 29 23.58 -24.92 -5.48
C VAL A 29 22.17 -25.14 -6.00
N ILE A 30 21.32 -24.15 -5.78
CA ILE A 30 19.99 -24.07 -6.37
C ILE A 30 20.14 -23.27 -7.67
N ILE A 31 20.03 -23.96 -8.81
CA ILE A 31 19.96 -23.34 -10.14
C ILE A 31 18.49 -23.24 -10.52
N HIS A 32 17.96 -22.01 -10.57
CA HIS A 32 16.61 -21.77 -11.08
C HIS A 32 16.67 -21.07 -12.44
N LEU A 33 16.14 -21.75 -13.45
CA LEU A 33 15.78 -21.20 -14.76
C LEU A 33 14.35 -20.64 -14.67
N LEU A 34 14.18 -19.46 -14.04
CA LEU A 34 12.86 -18.82 -13.96
C LEU A 34 12.93 -17.30 -14.16
N SER A 35 11.94 -16.83 -14.92
CA SER A 35 11.62 -15.43 -15.12
C SER A 35 11.02 -14.82 -13.84
N ASN A 36 11.91 -14.36 -12.98
CA ASN A 36 11.74 -13.30 -11.95
C ASN A 36 11.63 -13.77 -10.49
N VAL A 37 12.79 -13.97 -9.87
CA VAL A 37 12.92 -14.18 -8.42
C VAL A 37 12.79 -12.84 -7.68
N ARG A 38 12.01 -12.81 -6.59
CA ARG A 38 11.98 -11.70 -5.62
C ARG A 38 12.40 -12.21 -4.25
N ILE A 39 13.42 -11.61 -3.64
CA ILE A 39 13.94 -12.00 -2.32
C ILE A 39 13.11 -11.32 -1.23
N SER A 40 12.63 -12.09 -0.25
CA SER A 40 11.89 -11.56 0.91
C SER A 40 12.81 -11.42 2.14
N ARG A 41 12.62 -10.35 2.92
CA ARG A 41 13.29 -10.15 4.21
C ARG A 41 12.39 -10.67 5.34
N ASN A 42 12.95 -11.51 6.21
CA ASN A 42 12.51 -11.67 7.58
C ASN A 42 13.74 -11.72 8.48
N TRP A 43 13.83 -10.80 9.45
CA TRP A 43 14.87 -10.83 10.47
C TRP A 43 14.34 -11.53 11.72
N LYS A 44 14.96 -12.67 12.08
CA LYS A 44 15.14 -13.03 13.48
C LYS A 44 16.63 -12.91 13.77
N GLN A 45 16.99 -12.00 14.67
CA GLN A 45 18.33 -11.93 15.22
C GLN A 45 18.50 -13.14 16.15
N SER A 46 19.05 -14.25 15.64
CA SER A 46 19.63 -15.27 16.51
C SER A 46 20.85 -14.64 17.17
N SER A 47 20.73 -14.28 18.44
CA SER A 47 21.82 -13.81 19.29
C SER A 47 22.82 -14.94 19.54
N GLY A 48 23.59 -15.27 18.50
CA GLY A 48 24.73 -16.18 18.52
C GLY A 48 25.93 -15.55 19.21
N THR A 49 25.75 -15.12 20.46
CA THR A 49 26.88 -14.81 21.33
C THR A 49 27.59 -16.12 21.60
N TYR A 50 28.69 -16.38 20.90
CA TYR A 50 29.60 -17.48 21.22
C TYR A 50 30.26 -17.17 22.56
N ALA A 51 29.57 -17.55 23.63
CA ALA A 51 30.08 -17.50 24.99
C ALA A 51 31.23 -18.51 25.11
N ILE A 52 32.46 -18.02 25.06
CA ILE A 52 33.60 -18.73 25.64
C ILE A 52 33.39 -18.67 27.15
N ASN A 53 32.84 -19.73 27.76
CA ASN A 53 32.85 -19.83 29.21
C ASN A 53 32.75 -21.26 29.77
N ARG A 54 33.77 -21.59 30.59
CA ARG A 54 33.96 -22.63 31.63
C ARG A 54 35.26 -23.41 31.34
N CYS A 55 36.20 -23.63 32.26
CA CYS A 55 36.16 -23.93 33.71
C CYS A 55 37.33 -23.21 34.45
N ILE A 56 37.51 -23.18 35.79
CA ILE A 56 36.82 -23.60 37.03
C ILE A 56 37.41 -22.71 38.17
N THR A 57 36.69 -22.27 39.20
CA THR A 57 36.69 -22.86 40.58
C THR A 57 35.49 -22.43 41.42
N GLU A 58 35.09 -23.29 42.36
CA GLU A 58 34.06 -23.06 43.38
C GLU A 58 34.57 -22.17 44.54
N SER A 59 33.68 -21.41 45.19
CA SER A 59 33.58 -21.32 46.66
C SER A 59 32.35 -20.51 47.10
N ASP A 60 31.45 -21.20 47.78
CA ASP A 60 30.70 -20.82 48.99
C ASP A 60 29.93 -19.48 49.14
N ALA A 61 28.63 -19.69 49.40
CA ALA A 61 27.84 -19.07 50.48
C ALA A 61 27.19 -17.67 50.24
N PRO A 62 26.09 -17.35 50.97
CA PRO A 62 24.98 -16.55 50.41
C PRO A 62 24.64 -15.27 51.20
N VAL A 63 23.45 -14.68 50.91
CA VAL A 63 22.50 -14.00 51.85
C VAL A 63 22.01 -12.58 51.46
N ASN A 64 20.69 -12.50 51.21
CA ASN A 64 19.67 -11.46 51.48
C ASN A 64 19.63 -10.01 50.91
N HIS A 65 18.40 -9.73 50.42
CA HIS A 65 17.50 -8.57 50.63
C HIS A 65 17.87 -7.10 50.35
N ASN A 66 16.95 -6.50 49.59
CA ASN A 66 16.29 -5.19 49.78
C ASN A 66 17.15 -3.94 50.10
N ALA A 67 17.19 -3.01 49.15
CA ALA A 67 17.04 -1.58 49.45
C ALA A 67 16.41 -0.85 48.25
N GLU A 68 15.37 -0.06 48.50
CA GLU A 68 14.87 0.96 47.58
C GLU A 68 15.67 2.28 47.76
N THR A 69 15.24 3.33 47.07
CA THR A 69 15.26 4.73 47.56
C THR A 69 16.47 5.62 47.18
N VAL A 70 16.31 6.29 46.03
CA VAL A 70 16.25 7.78 45.90
C VAL A 70 17.50 8.65 45.60
N ASP A 71 17.32 9.45 44.54
CA ASP A 71 17.74 10.84 44.25
C ASP A 71 19.05 11.26 43.57
N LYS A 72 18.86 12.36 42.79
CA LYS A 72 19.79 13.44 42.43
C LYS A 72 21.01 13.09 41.55
N MET A 73 21.62 14.05 40.84
CA MET A 73 21.16 15.25 40.12
C MET A 73 22.37 15.70 39.26
N LEU A 74 22.16 16.56 38.26
CA LEU A 74 23.21 17.15 37.40
C LEU A 74 24.52 17.50 38.14
N TYR A 75 25.68 17.34 37.49
CA TYR A 75 26.67 18.44 37.44
C TYR A 75 27.70 18.36 36.29
N LEU A 76 27.96 19.56 35.74
CA LEU A 76 29.12 20.08 35.01
C LEU A 76 29.65 19.55 33.65
N GLN A 77 29.72 20.54 32.78
CA GLN A 77 30.39 20.70 31.48
C GLN A 77 31.94 20.74 31.52
N THR A 78 32.54 20.36 30.38
CA THR A 78 33.75 20.96 29.72
C THR A 78 35.15 20.82 30.36
N VAL A 79 36.05 20.05 29.70
CA VAL A 79 37.49 20.41 29.51
C VAL A 79 37.99 20.01 28.10
N ARG A 80 38.98 20.77 27.64
CA ARG A 80 39.55 21.05 26.30
C ARG A 80 40.30 19.92 25.56
N LYS A 81 40.52 20.19 24.25
CA LYS A 81 41.56 19.62 23.36
C LYS A 81 42.99 19.69 23.94
N VAL A 82 43.84 18.77 23.49
CA VAL A 82 45.31 18.91 23.38
C VAL A 82 45.74 18.38 22.00
N ASP A 83 46.70 19.03 21.35
CA ASP A 83 47.17 18.72 19.98
C ASP A 83 48.65 18.30 19.95
N HIS A 84 48.99 17.47 18.94
CA HIS A 84 50.32 17.18 18.37
C HIS A 84 51.47 16.59 19.22
N MET A 85 51.97 15.42 18.79
CA MET A 85 53.28 15.35 18.10
C MET A 85 53.43 14.07 17.25
N LYS A 86 54.25 14.16 16.18
CA LYS A 86 54.50 13.09 15.19
C LYS A 86 55.72 12.25 15.54
N PHE A 87 55.76 11.01 15.04
CA PHE A 87 57.01 10.32 14.72
C PHE A 87 56.93 9.82 13.25
N GLU A 88 57.85 10.27 12.40
CA GLU A 88 57.93 9.88 10.99
C GLU A 88 59.16 9.01 10.73
N SER A 89 59.00 7.91 10.00
CA SER A 89 60.08 7.35 9.17
C SER A 89 59.57 6.57 7.96
N ARG A 90 59.68 7.21 6.79
CA ARG A 90 60.00 6.67 5.44
C ARG A 90 59.82 5.14 5.24
N GLY A 91 59.10 4.61 4.26
CA GLY A 91 58.42 5.21 3.10
C GLY A 91 58.76 4.48 1.79
N THR A 92 57.76 3.91 1.11
CA THR A 92 57.86 3.42 -0.28
C THR A 92 56.73 4.00 -1.13
N ARG A 93 57.07 4.34 -2.38
CA ARG A 93 56.21 5.14 -3.28
C ARG A 93 54.89 4.44 -3.63
N ALA A 94 53.86 5.25 -3.85
CA ALA A 94 52.59 4.80 -4.39
C ALA A 94 52.76 4.09 -5.74
N VAL A 95 52.15 2.92 -5.88
CA VAL A 95 51.80 2.35 -7.19
C VAL A 95 50.33 2.65 -7.44
N GLN A 96 50.03 3.11 -8.64
CA GLN A 96 48.75 3.69 -9.03
C GLN A 96 47.65 2.62 -9.08
N GLY A 97 46.82 2.58 -8.03
CA GLY A 97 45.77 1.57 -7.88
C GLY A 97 44.66 1.70 -8.92
N TYR A 98 44.56 0.72 -9.82
CA TYR A 98 43.43 0.57 -10.74
C TYR A 98 42.10 0.51 -9.97
N ARG A 99 41.23 1.50 -10.18
CA ARG A 99 39.84 1.48 -9.68
C ARG A 99 39.01 0.51 -10.50
N PHE A 100 38.47 -0.53 -9.87
CA PHE A 100 37.33 -1.26 -10.42
C PHE A 100 36.06 -0.45 -10.21
N GLY A 101 35.27 -0.22 -11.27
CA GLY A 101 34.16 0.74 -11.25
C GLY A 101 32.86 0.28 -10.57
N HIS A 102 32.70 -1.02 -10.28
CA HIS A 102 31.38 -1.60 -9.89
C HIS A 102 31.43 -2.54 -8.67
N ALA A 103 32.30 -2.27 -7.70
CA ALA A 103 32.28 -2.96 -6.40
C ALA A 103 31.89 -1.97 -5.29
N GLU A 104 30.58 -1.71 -5.13
CA GLU A 104 30.06 -0.87 -4.05
C GLU A 104 30.21 -1.62 -2.71
N ARG A 105 31.08 -1.13 -1.83
CA ARG A 105 31.29 -1.65 -0.47
C ARG A 105 30.74 -0.61 0.51
N VAL A 106 29.62 -0.92 1.16
CA VAL A 106 28.97 -0.01 2.11
C VAL A 106 29.61 -0.16 3.48
N HIS A 107 30.04 0.97 4.07
CA HIS A 107 30.39 1.08 5.48
C HIS A 107 29.11 1.39 6.27
N GLU A 108 28.92 0.76 7.43
CA GLU A 108 27.80 1.08 8.32
C GLU A 108 28.13 2.31 9.18
N ASP A 109 27.39 3.39 8.97
CA ASP A 109 27.14 4.41 10.00
C ASP A 109 25.66 4.30 10.40
N PHE A 110 25.41 4.12 11.70
CA PHE A 110 24.05 4.02 12.24
C PHE A 110 23.34 5.37 12.20
N VAL A 111 22.19 5.46 11.51
CA VAL A 111 20.96 6.21 11.94
C VAL A 111 19.82 6.04 10.91
N ASP A 112 18.59 6.06 11.44
CA ASP A 112 17.26 6.14 10.80
C ASP A 112 16.67 4.95 10.00
N LEU A 113 15.88 4.15 10.74
CA LEU A 113 14.95 3.14 10.24
C LEU A 113 13.69 3.76 9.61
N LYS A 114 13.76 4.42 8.43
CA LYS A 114 12.54 4.70 7.63
C LYS A 114 12.66 5.05 6.14
N SER A 115 13.80 4.87 5.47
CA SER A 115 13.84 4.99 4.00
C SER A 115 14.89 4.08 3.35
N ASP A 116 14.46 2.94 2.82
CA ASP A 116 15.31 2.16 1.90
C ASP A 116 14.48 1.30 0.93
N LYS A 117 13.79 1.98 0.01
CA LYS A 117 13.12 1.36 -1.16
C LYS A 117 13.94 1.48 -2.45
N PHE A 118 15.12 2.10 -2.40
CA PHE A 118 15.94 2.45 -3.55
C PHE A 118 17.39 1.96 -3.38
N ARG A 119 17.71 0.74 -3.87
CA ARG A 119 19.11 0.39 -4.25
C ARG A 119 19.35 -0.84 -5.13
N TYR A 120 18.33 -1.54 -5.63
CA TYR A 120 18.50 -2.67 -6.57
C TYR A 120 17.64 -2.51 -7.83
N GLY A 121 17.90 -1.48 -8.62
CA GLY A 121 17.04 -1.05 -9.74
C GLY A 121 16.98 -1.97 -10.98
N ASN A 122 17.77 -3.06 -11.04
CA ASN A 122 18.06 -3.76 -12.30
C ASN A 122 17.53 -5.21 -12.38
N LEU A 123 16.88 -5.71 -11.33
CA LEU A 123 16.22 -7.03 -11.31
C LEU A 123 14.74 -6.93 -11.70
N GLU A 124 14.44 -6.15 -12.74
CA GLU A 124 13.12 -6.11 -13.36
C GLU A 124 12.72 -7.47 -13.96
N ALA A 125 11.44 -7.60 -14.29
CA ALA A 125 10.92 -8.74 -15.00
C ALA A 125 11.63 -8.97 -16.35
N THR A 126 12.11 -10.18 -16.63
CA THR A 126 12.56 -10.61 -17.97
C THR A 126 11.42 -10.37 -18.96
N LYS A 127 11.64 -9.54 -19.98
CA LYS A 127 10.60 -9.12 -20.94
C LYS A 127 10.53 -10.12 -22.10
N PRO A 128 9.38 -10.24 -22.80
CA PRO A 128 9.30 -11.02 -24.02
C PRO A 128 10.34 -10.54 -25.05
N GLY A 129 11.27 -11.41 -25.44
CA GLY A 129 12.39 -11.10 -26.34
C GLY A 129 13.74 -10.90 -25.65
N ASP A 130 13.80 -10.77 -24.32
CA ASP A 130 15.07 -10.78 -23.58
C ASP A 130 15.67 -12.20 -23.52
N LYS A 131 17.00 -12.30 -23.39
CA LYS A 131 17.66 -13.56 -23.01
C LYS A 131 17.11 -14.06 -21.66
N PRO A 132 16.83 -15.36 -21.50
CA PRO A 132 16.41 -15.92 -20.21
C PRO A 132 17.44 -15.59 -19.12
N ARG A 133 16.94 -15.21 -17.92
CA ARG A 133 17.79 -14.91 -16.78
C ARG A 133 18.03 -16.17 -15.95
N VAL A 134 19.29 -16.45 -15.64
CA VAL A 134 19.71 -17.53 -14.73
C VAL A 134 20.22 -16.91 -13.45
N VAL A 135 19.64 -17.30 -12.31
CA VAL A 135 20.08 -16.87 -10.98
C VAL A 135 20.89 -18.01 -10.34
N VAL A 136 22.12 -17.70 -9.95
CA VAL A 136 23.07 -18.62 -9.31
C VAL A 136 23.26 -18.18 -7.86
N LEU A 137 22.88 -19.04 -6.92
CA LEU A 137 23.07 -18.80 -5.49
C LEU A 137 24.42 -19.40 -5.03
N GLY A 138 25.24 -18.58 -4.39
CA GLY A 138 26.57 -18.92 -3.89
C GLY A 138 27.73 -18.76 -4.90
N THR A 139 28.95 -18.82 -4.38
CA THR A 139 30.23 -18.81 -5.13
C THR A 139 31.10 -20.03 -4.80
N GLY A 140 30.47 -21.15 -4.43
CA GLY A 140 31.15 -22.43 -4.18
C GLY A 140 31.59 -23.15 -5.46
N TRP A 141 32.16 -24.35 -5.29
CA TRP A 141 32.65 -25.20 -6.38
C TRP A 141 31.67 -25.38 -7.54
N ALA A 142 30.44 -25.83 -7.25
CA ALA A 142 29.42 -26.08 -8.27
C ALA A 142 28.96 -24.77 -8.94
N ALA A 143 28.75 -23.70 -8.17
CA ALA A 143 28.35 -22.39 -8.70
C ALA A 143 29.41 -21.83 -9.65
N CYS A 144 30.69 -21.87 -9.27
CA CYS A 144 31.78 -21.38 -10.11
C CYS A 144 32.10 -22.30 -11.30
N ARG A 145 31.92 -23.63 -11.17
CA ARG A 145 32.02 -24.56 -12.31
C ARG A 145 30.90 -24.32 -13.34
N PHE A 146 29.70 -23.99 -12.88
CA PHE A 146 28.57 -23.59 -13.71
C PHE A 146 28.80 -22.23 -14.36
N LEU A 147 29.15 -21.20 -13.59
CA LEU A 147 29.43 -19.84 -14.08
C LEU A 147 30.55 -19.80 -15.12
N LYS A 148 31.56 -20.67 -15.01
CA LYS A 148 32.64 -20.83 -16.00
C LYS A 148 32.17 -21.49 -17.33
N GLY A 149 31.06 -22.22 -17.30
CA GLY A 149 30.56 -23.01 -18.44
C GLY A 149 29.27 -22.49 -19.08
N ILE A 150 28.53 -21.58 -18.42
CA ILE A 150 27.31 -20.99 -18.98
C ILE A 150 27.65 -20.00 -20.10
N ASP A 151 26.93 -20.13 -21.22
CA ASP A 151 27.06 -19.24 -22.37
C ASP A 151 26.22 -17.96 -22.17
N THR A 152 26.90 -16.83 -21.98
CA THR A 152 26.27 -15.53 -21.78
C THR A 152 25.81 -14.87 -23.08
N THR A 153 26.09 -15.47 -24.25
CA THR A 153 25.41 -15.11 -25.49
C THR A 153 23.95 -15.56 -25.47
N MET A 154 23.63 -16.68 -24.80
CA MET A 154 22.27 -17.22 -24.67
C MET A 154 21.54 -16.76 -23.40
N TYR A 155 22.26 -16.54 -22.29
CA TYR A 155 21.66 -16.26 -20.97
C TYR A 155 22.17 -14.97 -20.33
N ASN A 156 21.29 -14.24 -19.63
CA ASN A 156 21.68 -13.19 -18.69
C ASN A 156 21.93 -13.81 -17.32
N VAL A 157 23.08 -13.57 -16.68
CA VAL A 157 23.50 -14.33 -15.48
C VAL A 157 23.60 -13.43 -14.26
N VAL A 158 22.91 -13.82 -13.18
CA VAL A 158 22.95 -13.11 -11.89
C VAL A 158 23.51 -14.05 -10.83
N CYS A 159 24.58 -13.66 -10.15
CA CYS A 159 25.17 -14.42 -9.05
C CYS A 159 24.93 -13.68 -7.71
N ILE A 160 24.43 -14.40 -6.70
CA ILE A 160 24.12 -13.84 -5.38
C ILE A 160 24.84 -14.66 -4.32
N SER A 161 25.77 -14.06 -3.58
CA SER A 161 26.58 -14.77 -2.57
C SER A 161 27.08 -13.82 -1.49
N PRO A 162 27.17 -14.24 -0.22
CA PRO A 162 27.81 -13.43 0.83
C PRO A 162 29.33 -13.27 0.65
N ARG A 163 29.93 -13.94 -0.35
CA ARG A 163 31.35 -13.83 -0.71
C ARG A 163 31.50 -13.57 -2.20
N ASN A 164 32.43 -12.68 -2.59
CA ASN A 164 32.70 -12.29 -3.98
C ASN A 164 33.75 -13.16 -4.71
N HIS A 165 34.14 -14.28 -4.10
CA HIS A 165 35.19 -15.17 -4.59
C HIS A 165 34.83 -16.63 -4.33
N MET A 166 35.43 -17.49 -5.13
CA MET A 166 35.51 -18.93 -4.93
C MET A 166 36.71 -19.24 -4.03
N VAL A 167 36.59 -20.25 -3.17
CA VAL A 167 37.71 -20.78 -2.37
C VAL A 167 37.98 -22.21 -2.81
N PHE A 168 39.23 -22.50 -3.17
CA PHE A 168 39.70 -23.83 -3.51
C PHE A 168 39.91 -24.64 -2.22
N THR A 169 38.80 -25.10 -1.64
CA THR A 169 38.76 -25.75 -0.32
C THR A 169 39.78 -26.88 -0.07
N PRO A 170 40.22 -27.71 -1.05
CA PRO A 170 41.24 -28.73 -0.82
C PRO A 170 42.61 -28.21 -0.37
N LEU A 171 42.97 -26.95 -0.68
CA LEU A 171 44.26 -26.34 -0.32
C LEU A 171 44.18 -25.45 0.93
N LEU A 172 42.99 -25.29 1.51
CA LEU A 172 42.76 -24.40 2.65
C LEU A 172 43.57 -24.80 3.89
N ALA A 173 43.74 -26.11 4.14
CA ALA A 173 44.55 -26.59 5.27
C ALA A 173 46.01 -26.10 5.17
N SER A 174 46.61 -26.19 3.97
CA SER A 174 47.95 -25.68 3.66
C SER A 174 48.03 -24.16 3.81
N THR A 175 46.95 -23.44 3.53
CA THR A 175 46.88 -21.99 3.78
C THR A 175 46.87 -21.65 5.27
N CYS A 176 46.09 -22.36 6.09
CA CYS A 176 46.00 -22.07 7.52
C CYS A 176 47.33 -22.25 8.26
N VAL A 177 48.14 -23.25 7.88
CA VAL A 177 49.49 -23.44 8.44
C VAL A 177 50.58 -22.57 7.80
N GLY A 178 50.22 -21.67 6.87
CA GLY A 178 51.15 -20.76 6.21
C GLY A 178 52.00 -21.36 5.08
N THR A 179 51.73 -22.59 4.65
CA THR A 179 52.39 -23.21 3.48
C THR A 179 51.97 -22.54 2.16
N LEU A 180 50.76 -21.96 2.09
CA LEU A 180 50.26 -21.21 0.94
C LEU A 180 49.65 -19.86 1.37
N GLU A 181 49.77 -18.80 0.55
CA GLU A 181 49.03 -17.56 0.79
C GLU A 181 47.52 -17.79 0.55
N PHE A 182 46.66 -17.17 1.35
CA PHE A 182 45.21 -17.24 1.15
C PHE A 182 44.75 -16.77 -0.24
N ARG A 183 45.48 -15.82 -0.85
CA ARG A 183 45.19 -15.36 -2.21
C ARG A 183 45.49 -16.41 -3.29
N SER A 184 46.38 -17.37 -3.02
CA SER A 184 46.69 -18.46 -3.96
C SER A 184 45.57 -19.50 -4.07
N VAL A 185 44.62 -19.49 -3.14
CA VAL A 185 43.49 -20.44 -3.08
C VAL A 185 42.12 -19.76 -3.24
N ALA A 186 42.07 -18.48 -3.62
CA ALA A 186 40.84 -17.70 -3.73
C ALA A 186 40.73 -16.95 -5.07
N GLU A 187 39.71 -17.25 -5.88
CA GLU A 187 39.51 -16.64 -7.20
C GLU A 187 38.25 -15.76 -7.24
N PRO A 188 38.36 -14.44 -7.51
CA PRO A 188 37.21 -13.55 -7.65
C PRO A 188 36.19 -14.01 -8.71
N VAL A 189 34.90 -13.99 -8.37
CA VAL A 189 33.84 -14.54 -9.23
C VAL A 189 33.74 -13.82 -10.59
N GLY A 190 34.03 -12.52 -10.64
CA GLY A 190 34.09 -11.74 -11.89
C GLY A 190 35.26 -12.08 -12.81
N ARG A 191 36.24 -12.88 -12.36
CA ARG A 191 37.26 -13.51 -13.22
C ARG A 191 36.85 -14.90 -13.69
N VAL A 192 36.09 -15.63 -12.86
CA VAL A 192 35.48 -16.92 -13.23
C VAL A 192 34.45 -16.75 -14.35
N GLN A 193 33.65 -15.68 -14.30
CA GLN A 193 32.70 -15.30 -15.34
C GLN A 193 32.74 -13.78 -15.56
N ALA A 194 33.39 -13.36 -16.64
CA ALA A 194 33.62 -11.96 -16.96
C ALA A 194 32.34 -11.16 -17.21
N ALA A 195 31.25 -11.81 -17.65
CA ALA A 195 29.95 -11.17 -17.84
C ALA A 195 29.44 -10.47 -16.57
N LEU A 196 29.67 -11.07 -15.39
CA LEU A 196 29.25 -10.51 -14.08
C LEU A 196 29.90 -9.15 -13.74
N ALA A 197 30.94 -8.75 -14.50
CA ALA A 197 31.66 -7.49 -14.34
C ALA A 197 31.65 -6.60 -15.59
N LYS A 198 31.14 -7.09 -16.73
CA LYS A 198 31.24 -6.43 -18.05
C LYS A 198 29.92 -6.33 -18.82
N ASP A 199 29.03 -7.32 -18.71
CA ASP A 199 27.77 -7.31 -19.45
C ASP A 199 26.74 -6.44 -18.71
N PRO A 200 26.00 -5.56 -19.40
CA PRO A 200 25.08 -4.62 -18.77
C PRO A 200 23.87 -5.29 -18.08
N ASN A 201 23.62 -6.57 -18.39
CA ASN A 201 22.46 -7.36 -17.91
C ASN A 201 22.84 -8.54 -17.00
N SER A 202 24.13 -8.71 -16.68
CA SER A 202 24.65 -9.77 -15.81
C SER A 202 25.28 -9.13 -14.57
N TYR A 203 24.96 -9.64 -13.36
CA TYR A 203 25.28 -8.94 -12.11
C TYR A 203 25.80 -9.87 -11.02
N PHE A 204 26.74 -9.39 -10.21
CA PHE A 204 27.08 -10.00 -8.93
C PHE A 204 26.53 -9.18 -7.76
N TYR A 205 25.82 -9.84 -6.85
CA TYR A 205 25.32 -9.25 -5.60
C TYR A 205 26.00 -9.89 -4.39
N LEU A 206 26.63 -9.05 -3.57
CA LEU A 206 27.22 -9.46 -2.29
C LEU A 206 26.12 -9.54 -1.22
N ALA A 207 25.38 -10.66 -1.18
CA ALA A 207 24.24 -10.87 -0.27
C ALA A 207 23.98 -12.36 -0.01
N SER A 208 23.38 -12.67 1.15
CA SER A 208 22.85 -14.00 1.46
C SER A 208 21.43 -14.16 0.92
N CYS A 209 21.13 -15.30 0.29
CA CYS A 209 19.74 -15.68 0.00
C CYS A 209 19.10 -16.28 1.27
N THR A 210 17.90 -15.82 1.62
CA THR A 210 17.15 -16.23 2.83
C THR A 210 15.91 -17.06 2.53
N SER A 211 15.35 -16.92 1.33
CA SER A 211 14.12 -17.58 0.88
C SER A 211 14.09 -17.60 -0.64
N VAL A 212 13.70 -18.72 -1.23
CA VAL A 212 13.33 -18.83 -2.65
C VAL A 212 11.82 -19.02 -2.73
N ASP A 213 11.19 -18.34 -3.67
CA ASP A 213 9.74 -18.29 -3.83
C ASP A 213 9.42 -18.76 -5.25
N THR A 214 8.89 -19.98 -5.37
CA THR A 214 8.70 -20.68 -6.65
C THR A 214 7.33 -20.43 -7.28
N ASP A 215 6.36 -19.97 -6.49
CA ASP A 215 4.94 -20.14 -6.82
C ASP A 215 4.28 -18.83 -7.29
N LYS A 216 4.99 -17.70 -7.25
CA LYS A 216 4.45 -16.36 -7.61
C LYS A 216 4.40 -16.07 -9.12
N HIS A 217 4.01 -17.07 -9.91
CA HIS A 217 3.86 -16.93 -11.36
C HIS A 217 2.45 -16.48 -11.76
N GLU A 218 2.35 -15.20 -12.09
CA GLU A 218 1.28 -14.53 -12.87
C GLU A 218 -0.12 -14.43 -12.21
N GLU A 219 -0.68 -15.50 -11.64
CA GLU A 219 -2.02 -15.45 -11.00
C GLU A 219 -2.08 -14.43 -9.84
N GLU A 220 -1.03 -14.33 -9.03
CA GLU A 220 -0.96 -13.28 -7.99
C GLU A 220 -0.92 -11.86 -8.59
N LYS A 221 -0.40 -11.67 -9.81
CA LYS A 221 -0.38 -10.34 -10.46
C LYS A 221 -1.77 -9.94 -10.92
N GLU A 222 -2.50 -10.86 -11.55
CA GLU A 222 -3.90 -10.64 -11.91
C GLU A 222 -4.75 -10.37 -10.67
N GLN A 223 -4.60 -11.19 -9.62
CA GLN A 223 -5.28 -10.97 -8.36
C GLN A 223 -4.96 -9.58 -7.78
N MET A 224 -3.67 -9.23 -7.63
CA MET A 224 -3.25 -7.97 -7.01
C MET A 224 -3.61 -6.72 -7.82
N LEU A 225 -3.74 -6.83 -9.15
CA LEU A 225 -4.06 -5.72 -10.05
C LEU A 225 -5.54 -5.69 -10.46
N HIS A 226 -6.36 -6.59 -9.91
CA HIS A 226 -7.81 -6.57 -10.06
C HIS A 226 -8.46 -5.72 -8.96
N CYS A 227 -8.99 -4.58 -9.37
CA CYS A 227 -9.82 -3.67 -8.58
C CYS A 227 -11.30 -4.04 -8.71
N VAL A 228 -11.96 -4.32 -7.59
CA VAL A 228 -13.39 -4.61 -7.53
C VAL A 228 -14.13 -3.49 -6.80
N VAL A 229 -15.20 -2.99 -7.41
CA VAL A 229 -16.08 -1.95 -6.87
C VAL A 229 -17.47 -2.56 -6.66
N ILE A 230 -18.03 -2.45 -5.46
CA ILE A 230 -19.35 -2.98 -5.12
C ILE A 230 -20.35 -1.83 -4.99
N GLY A 231 -21.46 -1.93 -5.72
CA GLY A 231 -22.53 -0.93 -5.75
C GLY A 231 -22.54 -0.12 -7.04
N GLY A 232 -23.54 -0.37 -7.90
CA GLY A 232 -23.77 0.35 -9.15
C GLY A 232 -24.44 1.72 -8.98
N GLY A 233 -24.50 2.27 -7.76
CA GLY A 233 -24.98 3.63 -7.50
C GLY A 233 -24.04 4.70 -8.08
N PRO A 234 -24.41 6.00 -7.99
CA PRO A 234 -23.60 7.10 -8.51
C PRO A 234 -22.14 7.03 -8.07
N THR A 235 -21.87 6.82 -6.79
CA THR A 235 -20.52 6.75 -6.22
C THR A 235 -19.65 5.65 -6.84
N GLY A 236 -20.18 4.42 -6.96
CA GLY A 236 -19.42 3.30 -7.53
C GLY A 236 -19.19 3.44 -9.03
N VAL A 237 -20.14 4.04 -9.76
CA VAL A 237 -19.99 4.36 -11.18
C VAL A 237 -18.99 5.49 -11.43
N GLU A 238 -19.07 6.58 -10.67
CA GLU A 238 -18.12 7.70 -10.73
C GLU A 238 -16.70 7.22 -10.43
N PHE A 239 -16.54 6.45 -9.34
CA PHE A 239 -15.24 5.89 -8.95
C PHE A 239 -14.68 4.91 -10.00
N SER A 240 -15.51 4.00 -10.53
CA SER A 240 -15.08 3.06 -11.57
C SER A 240 -14.65 3.78 -12.85
N GLY A 241 -15.35 4.85 -13.24
CA GLY A 241 -15.02 5.66 -14.41
C GLY A 241 -13.73 6.46 -14.27
N GLU A 242 -13.50 7.09 -13.10
CA GLU A 242 -12.23 7.80 -12.83
C GLU A 242 -11.05 6.83 -12.66
N LEU A 243 -11.25 5.68 -12.00
CA LEU A 243 -10.22 4.65 -11.85
C LEU A 243 -9.81 4.06 -13.21
N SER A 244 -10.78 3.78 -14.09
CA SER A 244 -10.53 3.37 -15.48
C SER A 244 -9.75 4.43 -16.27
N ASP A 245 -10.14 5.71 -16.20
CA ASP A 245 -9.42 6.77 -16.92
C ASP A 245 -7.98 6.94 -16.40
N PHE A 246 -7.76 6.84 -15.08
CA PHE A 246 -6.44 6.84 -14.47
C PHE A 246 -5.59 5.65 -14.93
N ILE A 247 -6.14 4.43 -14.92
CA ILE A 247 -5.41 3.23 -15.37
C ILE A 247 -5.00 3.36 -16.84
N VAL A 248 -5.93 3.73 -17.72
CA VAL A 248 -5.69 3.80 -19.17
C VAL A 248 -4.78 4.95 -19.57
N ARG A 249 -4.82 6.09 -18.88
CA ARG A 249 -3.99 7.27 -19.22
C ARG A 249 -2.67 7.32 -18.49
N ASP A 250 -2.69 7.12 -17.18
CA ASP A 250 -1.55 7.38 -16.30
C ASP A 250 -0.74 6.10 -16.04
N VAL A 251 -1.40 4.99 -15.69
CA VAL A 251 -0.73 3.72 -15.36
C VAL A 251 -0.16 3.05 -16.60
N TYR A 252 -0.91 2.93 -17.69
CA TYR A 252 -0.47 2.23 -18.90
C TYR A 252 0.77 2.85 -19.56
N GLN A 253 0.97 4.17 -19.42
CA GLN A 253 2.15 4.86 -19.93
C GLN A 253 3.42 4.56 -19.11
N ARG A 254 3.29 4.43 -17.79
CA ARG A 254 4.43 4.25 -16.87
C ARG A 254 4.74 2.77 -16.58
N TYR A 255 3.71 1.94 -16.54
CA TYR A 255 3.74 0.55 -16.12
C TYR A 255 3.28 -0.40 -17.25
N ALA A 256 3.76 -0.13 -18.47
CA ALA A 256 3.38 -0.85 -19.69
C ALA A 256 3.56 -2.38 -19.62
N HIS A 257 4.46 -2.87 -18.75
CA HIS A 257 4.75 -4.29 -18.54
C HIS A 257 3.71 -5.03 -17.70
N VAL A 258 2.84 -4.33 -16.96
CA VAL A 258 1.71 -4.93 -16.20
C VAL A 258 0.33 -4.51 -16.72
N LYS A 259 0.25 -3.64 -17.73
CA LYS A 259 -1.01 -3.07 -18.23
C LYS A 259 -2.11 -4.11 -18.52
N ASN A 260 -1.74 -5.31 -18.99
CA ASN A 260 -2.68 -6.37 -19.37
C ASN A 260 -3.32 -7.07 -18.16
N TYR A 261 -2.70 -7.01 -16.98
CA TYR A 261 -3.20 -7.63 -15.75
C TYR A 261 -4.10 -6.70 -14.93
N VAL A 262 -4.17 -5.40 -15.27
CA VAL A 262 -4.98 -4.43 -14.52
C VAL A 262 -6.44 -4.52 -14.96
N CYS A 263 -7.32 -4.95 -14.05
CA CYS A 263 -8.75 -5.11 -14.30
C CYS A 263 -9.58 -4.23 -13.34
N VAL A 264 -10.63 -3.57 -13.83
CA VAL A 264 -11.66 -2.94 -12.99
C VAL A 264 -12.95 -3.72 -13.18
N THR A 265 -13.57 -4.18 -12.09
CA THR A 265 -14.88 -4.84 -12.12
C THR A 265 -15.86 -4.12 -11.19
N LEU A 266 -16.99 -3.67 -11.74
CA LEU A 266 -18.09 -3.10 -10.96
C LEU A 266 -19.20 -4.15 -10.82
N ILE A 267 -19.51 -4.50 -9.58
CA ILE A 267 -20.54 -5.48 -9.23
C ILE A 267 -21.77 -4.77 -8.67
N GLU A 268 -22.94 -5.08 -9.23
CA GLU A 268 -24.24 -4.54 -8.80
C GLU A 268 -25.28 -5.67 -8.81
N ALA A 269 -26.22 -5.66 -7.86
CA ALA A 269 -27.26 -6.68 -7.77
C ALA A 269 -28.21 -6.66 -8.97
N ASN A 270 -28.57 -5.47 -9.44
CA ASN A 270 -29.55 -5.28 -10.53
C ASN A 270 -28.96 -4.51 -11.73
N GLU A 271 -29.25 -3.21 -11.83
CA GLU A 271 -28.80 -2.34 -12.89
C GLU A 271 -28.12 -1.10 -12.29
N ILE A 272 -27.00 -0.69 -12.88
CA ILE A 272 -26.30 0.53 -12.46
C ILE A 272 -27.20 1.76 -12.62
N LEU A 273 -27.03 2.73 -11.73
CA LEU A 273 -27.72 4.01 -11.72
C LEU A 273 -29.25 3.87 -11.78
N SER A 274 -29.84 2.90 -11.06
CA SER A 274 -31.27 2.58 -11.06
C SER A 274 -32.25 3.73 -10.77
N SER A 275 -31.76 4.87 -10.28
CA SER A 275 -32.49 6.13 -10.10
C SER A 275 -32.53 7.05 -11.34
N PHE A 276 -31.83 6.71 -12.42
CA PHE A 276 -31.75 7.48 -13.67
C PHE A 276 -32.61 6.86 -14.78
N ASP A 277 -32.97 7.67 -15.77
CA ASP A 277 -33.61 7.23 -17.01
C ASP A 277 -32.87 6.04 -17.69
N VAL A 278 -33.65 5.16 -18.32
CA VAL A 278 -33.18 3.95 -19.01
C VAL A 278 -32.13 4.25 -20.08
N GLY A 279 -32.29 5.33 -20.84
CA GLY A 279 -31.33 5.75 -21.86
C GLY A 279 -29.98 6.17 -21.26
N LEU A 280 -30.00 6.88 -20.13
CA LEU A 280 -28.79 7.26 -19.39
C LEU A 280 -28.08 6.04 -18.79
N ARG A 281 -28.83 5.06 -18.26
CA ARG A 281 -28.28 3.80 -17.73
C ARG A 281 -27.62 2.96 -18.83
N GLN A 282 -28.24 2.89 -20.02
CA GLN A 282 -27.65 2.24 -21.20
C GLN A 282 -26.40 2.98 -21.71
N TYR A 283 -26.39 4.32 -21.70
CA TYR A 283 -25.21 5.12 -22.04
C TYR A 283 -24.04 4.82 -21.09
N ALA A 284 -24.27 4.85 -19.77
CA ALA A 284 -23.25 4.54 -18.76
C ALA A 284 -22.68 3.13 -18.95
N THR A 285 -23.55 2.15 -19.15
CA THR A 285 -23.18 0.73 -19.39
C THR A 285 -22.24 0.61 -20.59
N LYS A 286 -22.61 1.21 -21.74
CA LYS A 286 -21.78 1.23 -22.96
C LYS A 286 -20.47 1.99 -22.75
N HIS A 287 -20.49 3.12 -22.03
CA HIS A 287 -19.32 3.96 -21.78
C HIS A 287 -18.28 3.26 -20.90
N LEU A 288 -18.69 2.71 -19.75
CA LEU A 288 -17.82 2.00 -18.82
C LEU A 288 -17.20 0.76 -19.47
N THR A 289 -18.01 -0.05 -20.16
CA THR A 289 -17.54 -1.26 -20.86
C THR A 289 -16.52 -0.91 -21.96
N LYS A 290 -16.76 0.15 -22.74
CA LYS A 290 -15.83 0.64 -23.78
C LYS A 290 -14.45 1.02 -23.24
N TYR A 291 -14.35 1.38 -21.95
CA TYR A 291 -13.10 1.75 -21.30
C TYR A 291 -12.60 0.72 -20.28
N GLY A 292 -12.98 -0.55 -20.45
CA GLY A 292 -12.37 -1.68 -19.75
C GLY A 292 -12.91 -1.94 -18.34
N VAL A 293 -14.01 -1.30 -17.94
CA VAL A 293 -14.73 -1.67 -16.71
C VAL A 293 -15.63 -2.87 -17.02
N ARG A 294 -15.33 -4.03 -16.42
CA ARG A 294 -16.17 -5.22 -16.47
C ARG A 294 -17.38 -5.02 -15.56
N LEU A 295 -18.59 -5.13 -16.10
CA LEU A 295 -19.82 -5.05 -15.32
C LEU A 295 -20.30 -6.48 -14.99
N VAL A 296 -20.51 -6.76 -13.71
CA VAL A 296 -21.02 -8.06 -13.22
C VAL A 296 -22.33 -7.83 -12.48
N ARG A 297 -23.36 -8.62 -12.83
CA ARG A 297 -24.60 -8.68 -12.06
C ARG A 297 -24.45 -9.74 -10.97
N GLY A 298 -24.62 -9.38 -9.71
CA GLY A 298 -24.49 -10.31 -8.60
C GLY A 298 -24.58 -9.64 -7.23
N VAL A 299 -24.95 -10.42 -6.22
CA VAL A 299 -24.98 -9.99 -4.82
C VAL A 299 -23.76 -10.58 -4.12
N VAL A 300 -22.99 -9.76 -3.42
CA VAL A 300 -21.88 -10.26 -2.60
C VAL A 300 -22.44 -10.94 -1.35
N LYS A 301 -22.07 -12.20 -1.13
CA LYS A 301 -22.45 -13.01 0.02
C LYS A 301 -21.39 -12.92 1.13
N GLU A 302 -20.12 -13.06 0.76
CA GLU A 302 -18.99 -13.09 1.70
C GLU A 302 -17.78 -12.35 1.13
N VAL A 303 -16.97 -11.75 2.01
CA VAL A 303 -15.72 -11.07 1.67
C VAL A 303 -14.59 -11.68 2.49
N HIS A 304 -13.55 -12.16 1.81
CA HIS A 304 -12.34 -12.75 2.37
C HIS A 304 -11.11 -11.93 1.94
N ALA A 305 -9.99 -12.03 2.66
CA ALA A 305 -8.85 -11.10 2.50
C ALA A 305 -8.27 -10.93 1.07
N LYS A 306 -8.45 -11.92 0.18
CA LYS A 306 -7.92 -11.95 -1.20
C LYS A 306 -9.01 -12.17 -2.28
N LYS A 307 -10.28 -12.37 -1.88
CA LYS A 307 -11.38 -12.79 -2.77
C LYS A 307 -12.74 -12.50 -2.15
N LEU A 308 -13.77 -12.32 -2.96
CA LEU A 308 -15.16 -12.32 -2.51
C LEU A 308 -15.94 -13.49 -3.14
N ILE A 309 -17.08 -13.83 -2.53
CA ILE A 309 -17.98 -14.88 -2.96
C ILE A 309 -19.35 -14.25 -3.22
N LEU A 310 -19.88 -14.46 -4.43
CA LEU A 310 -21.21 -14.02 -4.82
C LEU A 310 -22.29 -15.04 -4.42
N SER A 311 -23.55 -14.60 -4.43
CA SER A 311 -24.71 -15.40 -4.03
C SER A 311 -24.98 -16.64 -4.90
N ASP A 312 -24.49 -16.64 -6.13
CA ASP A 312 -24.52 -17.76 -7.09
C ASP A 312 -23.37 -18.77 -6.88
N GLY A 313 -22.45 -18.50 -5.93
CA GLY A 313 -21.24 -19.28 -5.69
C GLY A 313 -20.02 -18.80 -6.48
N SER A 314 -20.15 -17.82 -7.38
CA SER A 314 -19.04 -17.29 -8.16
C SER A 314 -17.99 -16.64 -7.25
N VAL A 315 -16.72 -17.01 -7.43
CA VAL A 315 -15.58 -16.47 -6.68
C VAL A 315 -14.89 -15.41 -7.51
N VAL A 316 -14.71 -14.21 -6.93
CA VAL A 316 -14.04 -13.10 -7.60
C VAL A 316 -12.77 -12.74 -6.81
N PRO A 317 -11.55 -13.00 -7.33
CA PRO A 317 -10.31 -12.53 -6.72
C PRO A 317 -10.26 -10.99 -6.71
N TYR A 318 -9.46 -10.40 -5.82
CA TYR A 318 -9.15 -8.97 -5.89
C TYR A 318 -7.84 -8.60 -5.17
N GLY A 319 -7.30 -7.44 -5.53
CA GLY A 319 -6.21 -6.76 -4.84
C GLY A 319 -6.67 -5.46 -4.16
N LEU A 320 -7.68 -4.80 -4.73
CA LEU A 320 -8.38 -3.67 -4.14
C LEU A 320 -9.89 -3.94 -4.16
N LEU A 321 -10.56 -3.84 -3.01
CA LEU A 321 -12.01 -3.87 -2.89
C LEU A 321 -12.52 -2.50 -2.42
N VAL A 322 -13.47 -1.93 -3.14
CA VAL A 322 -14.14 -0.67 -2.80
C VAL A 322 -15.62 -0.91 -2.61
N TRP A 323 -16.12 -0.70 -1.39
CA TRP A 323 -17.52 -0.91 -1.06
C TRP A 323 -18.27 0.42 -1.05
N SER A 324 -19.25 0.58 -1.94
CA SER A 324 -19.97 1.86 -2.17
C SER A 324 -21.49 1.74 -2.10
N THR A 325 -22.01 0.71 -1.42
CA THR A 325 -23.44 0.44 -1.26
C THR A 325 -23.81 0.09 0.19
N GLY A 326 -25.10 0.14 0.53
CA GLY A 326 -25.61 -0.27 1.84
C GLY A 326 -25.36 0.72 2.97
N VAL A 327 -25.95 1.92 2.91
CA VAL A 327 -25.94 2.87 4.03
C VAL A 327 -26.92 2.41 5.11
N GLY A 328 -26.40 2.03 6.27
CA GLY A 328 -27.17 1.65 7.46
C GLY A 328 -26.95 2.59 8.66
N PRO A 329 -27.76 2.48 9.73
CA PRO A 329 -27.58 3.25 10.95
C PRO A 329 -26.26 2.90 11.65
N SER A 330 -25.57 3.91 12.19
CA SER A 330 -24.36 3.71 12.98
C SER A 330 -24.68 3.04 14.33
N GLU A 331 -23.67 2.45 14.97
CA GLU A 331 -23.88 1.69 16.21
C GLU A 331 -24.47 2.56 17.34
N PHE A 332 -24.04 3.82 17.43
CA PHE A 332 -24.65 4.82 18.31
C PHE A 332 -26.16 4.97 18.06
N ILE A 333 -26.59 5.09 16.79
CA ILE A 333 -28.01 5.23 16.43
C ILE A 333 -28.81 3.97 16.79
N LYS A 334 -28.22 2.77 16.69
CA LYS A 334 -28.88 1.52 17.11
C LYS A 334 -29.07 1.46 18.63
N GLN A 335 -28.09 1.91 19.40
CA GLN A 335 -28.12 1.89 20.88
C GLN A 335 -29.13 2.87 21.49
N LEU A 336 -29.46 3.97 20.81
CA LEU A 336 -30.45 4.94 21.29
C LEU A 336 -31.84 4.30 21.42
N LYS A 337 -32.42 4.31 22.63
CA LYS A 337 -33.80 3.87 22.93
C LYS A 337 -34.87 4.86 22.46
N LEU A 338 -34.82 5.21 21.18
CA LEU A 338 -35.75 6.09 20.48
C LEU A 338 -36.56 5.28 19.45
N PRO A 339 -37.79 5.70 19.09
CA PRO A 339 -38.53 5.16 17.96
C PRO A 339 -37.66 5.08 16.71
N LYS A 340 -37.84 4.02 15.91
CA LYS A 340 -37.08 3.78 14.69
C LYS A 340 -37.97 3.87 13.46
N SER A 341 -37.44 4.42 12.38
CA SER A 341 -38.05 4.28 11.06
C SER A 341 -37.81 2.88 10.49
N PRO A 342 -38.50 2.51 9.39
CA PRO A 342 -38.04 1.40 8.55
C PRO A 342 -36.56 1.58 8.19
N GLY A 343 -35.78 0.50 8.25
CA GLY A 343 -34.33 0.53 8.08
C GLY A 343 -33.52 0.96 9.32
N GLY A 344 -34.14 1.18 10.49
CA GLY A 344 -33.44 1.34 11.77
C GLY A 344 -32.83 2.72 12.04
N ARG A 345 -33.20 3.75 11.26
CA ARG A 345 -32.83 5.15 11.50
C ARG A 345 -33.67 5.73 12.65
N ILE A 346 -33.31 6.90 13.18
CA ILE A 346 -34.16 7.63 14.14
C ILE A 346 -35.50 7.95 13.47
N GLY A 347 -36.59 7.51 14.09
CA GLY A 347 -37.95 7.78 13.65
C GLY A 347 -38.36 9.21 13.95
N VAL A 348 -38.77 9.95 12.92
CA VAL A 348 -39.26 11.32 13.03
C VAL A 348 -40.69 11.50 12.53
N ASP A 349 -41.35 12.56 13.01
CA ASP A 349 -42.63 13.04 12.51
C ASP A 349 -42.47 13.88 11.22
N GLU A 350 -43.59 14.45 10.75
CA GLU A 350 -43.64 15.27 9.54
C GLU A 350 -42.85 16.59 9.63
N TRP A 351 -42.51 17.06 10.83
CA TRP A 351 -41.72 18.27 11.11
C TRP A 351 -40.27 17.96 11.50
N LEU A 352 -39.84 16.70 11.34
CA LEU A 352 -38.50 16.19 11.67
C LEU A 352 -38.20 16.10 13.19
N ARG A 353 -39.22 16.14 14.05
CA ARG A 353 -39.10 15.91 15.51
C ARG A 353 -39.07 14.42 15.83
N VAL A 354 -38.47 14.06 16.96
CA VAL A 354 -38.51 12.71 17.53
C VAL A 354 -39.67 12.61 18.53
N PRO A 355 -40.80 11.93 18.23
CA PRO A 355 -42.03 12.09 19.03
C PRO A 355 -41.97 11.61 20.48
N SER A 356 -40.96 10.83 20.85
CA SER A 356 -40.79 10.31 22.21
C SER A 356 -39.97 11.22 23.13
N VAL A 357 -39.41 12.33 22.63
CA VAL A 357 -38.58 13.25 23.41
C VAL A 357 -38.84 14.69 22.98
N GLU A 358 -39.24 15.55 23.92
CA GLU A 358 -39.39 16.99 23.68
C GLU A 358 -38.06 17.62 23.21
N ASP A 359 -38.16 18.72 22.46
CA ASP A 359 -37.02 19.51 21.96
C ASP A 359 -35.97 18.77 21.09
N VAL A 360 -36.20 17.50 20.72
CA VAL A 360 -35.27 16.70 19.87
C VAL A 360 -35.74 16.60 18.41
N PHE A 361 -34.84 16.90 17.49
CA PHE A 361 -35.01 16.78 16.04
C PHE A 361 -33.92 15.88 15.43
N ALA A 362 -34.23 15.22 14.30
CA ALA A 362 -33.24 14.44 13.55
C ALA A 362 -33.39 14.65 12.03
N LEU A 363 -32.26 14.75 11.32
CA LEU A 363 -32.19 15.03 9.89
C LEU A 363 -30.98 14.36 9.23
N GLY A 364 -31.01 14.24 7.90
CA GLY A 364 -30.01 13.53 7.12
C GLY A 364 -30.13 12.02 7.25
N ASP A 365 -29.05 11.30 6.93
CA ASP A 365 -29.05 9.84 6.75
C ASP A 365 -29.32 9.05 8.04
N CYS A 366 -29.21 9.70 9.21
CA CYS A 366 -29.54 9.10 10.50
C CYS A 366 -31.04 9.15 10.85
N ALA A 367 -31.87 9.81 10.03
CA ALA A 367 -33.30 10.00 10.26
C ALA A 367 -34.17 9.36 9.16
N GLY A 368 -35.39 8.98 9.54
CA GLY A 368 -36.43 8.51 8.62
C GLY A 368 -37.81 8.72 9.21
N PHE A 369 -38.81 8.94 8.36
CA PHE A 369 -40.18 9.09 8.84
C PHE A 369 -40.68 7.81 9.51
N LEU A 370 -41.44 7.94 10.59
CA LEU A 370 -42.17 6.83 11.22
C LEU A 370 -43.26 6.32 10.28
N GLU A 371 -43.51 5.01 10.28
CA GLU A 371 -44.55 4.38 9.45
C GLU A 371 -45.94 5.02 9.63
N GLN A 372 -46.24 5.43 10.87
CA GLN A 372 -47.46 6.13 11.27
C GLN A 372 -47.71 7.44 10.51
N THR A 373 -46.68 8.07 9.94
CA THR A 373 -46.82 9.29 9.12
C THR A 373 -47.31 9.02 7.70
N GLY A 374 -47.30 7.75 7.26
CA GLY A 374 -47.57 7.36 5.87
C GLY A 374 -46.54 7.85 4.84
N LYS A 375 -45.46 8.53 5.26
CA LYS A 375 -44.45 9.09 4.35
C LYS A 375 -43.38 8.05 3.98
N PRO A 376 -42.93 8.01 2.72
CA PRO A 376 -41.87 7.10 2.29
C PRO A 376 -40.52 7.47 2.89
N VAL A 377 -39.67 6.46 3.12
CA VAL A 377 -38.28 6.67 3.55
C VAL A 377 -37.52 7.45 2.47
N LEU A 378 -36.96 8.60 2.85
CA LEU A 378 -36.16 9.41 1.93
C LEU A 378 -34.79 8.78 1.66
N PRO A 379 -34.27 8.88 0.42
CA PRO A 379 -32.96 8.34 0.05
C PRO A 379 -31.84 9.08 0.79
N ALA A 380 -30.76 8.35 1.11
CA ALA A 380 -29.57 8.90 1.75
C ALA A 380 -28.78 9.76 0.73
N LEU A 381 -29.11 11.04 0.65
CA LEU A 381 -28.58 11.99 -0.33
C LEU A 381 -28.27 13.33 0.35
N ALA A 382 -27.14 13.94 0.01
CA ALA A 382 -26.76 15.26 0.49
C ALA A 382 -27.86 16.32 0.23
N GLN A 383 -28.60 16.23 -0.88
CA GLN A 383 -29.74 17.13 -1.16
C GLN A 383 -30.91 16.96 -0.18
N VAL A 384 -31.17 15.75 0.33
CA VAL A 384 -32.21 15.51 1.35
C VAL A 384 -31.80 16.22 2.64
N ALA A 385 -30.56 15.97 3.11
CA ALA A 385 -30.00 16.61 4.30
C ALA A 385 -29.95 18.15 4.18
N GLU A 386 -29.50 18.69 3.04
CA GLU A 386 -29.45 20.13 2.76
C GLU A 386 -30.85 20.77 2.86
N ARG A 387 -31.87 20.11 2.31
CA ARG A 387 -33.26 20.60 2.33
C ARG A 387 -33.90 20.48 3.70
N GLN A 388 -33.65 19.40 4.43
CA GLN A 388 -34.10 19.24 5.82
C GLN A 388 -33.47 20.30 6.73
N GLY A 389 -32.17 20.58 6.56
CA GLY A 389 -31.48 21.65 7.30
C GLY A 389 -32.08 23.03 7.01
N LYS A 390 -32.32 23.37 5.73
CA LYS A 390 -32.98 24.62 5.34
C LYS A 390 -34.39 24.75 5.93
N TYR A 391 -35.20 23.69 5.85
CA TYR A 391 -36.52 23.65 6.45
C TYR A 391 -36.48 23.88 7.97
N LEU A 392 -35.59 23.17 8.68
CA LEU A 392 -35.47 23.26 10.13
C LEU A 392 -34.97 24.64 10.60
N VAL A 393 -34.06 25.28 9.85
CA VAL A 393 -33.64 26.67 10.10
C VAL A 393 -34.81 27.65 9.92
N GLU A 394 -35.64 27.47 8.89
CA GLU A 394 -36.84 28.29 8.73
C GLU A 394 -37.88 28.05 9.82
N LEU A 395 -38.05 26.79 10.26
CA LEU A 395 -38.94 26.40 11.35
C LEU A 395 -38.51 27.07 12.67
N PHE A 396 -37.24 26.97 13.04
CA PHE A 396 -36.70 27.63 14.24
C PHE A 396 -36.87 29.15 14.17
N ASN A 397 -36.41 29.78 13.09
CA ASN A 397 -36.38 31.24 12.99
C ASN A 397 -37.77 31.89 12.82
N LYS A 398 -38.70 31.25 12.11
CA LYS A 398 -40.01 31.84 11.76
C LYS A 398 -41.15 31.39 12.67
N LYS A 399 -41.08 30.18 13.24
CA LYS A 399 -42.18 29.59 14.04
C LYS A 399 -41.83 29.54 15.52
N ILE A 400 -40.76 28.83 15.89
CA ILE A 400 -40.42 28.56 17.30
C ILE A 400 -39.93 29.84 18.00
N ALA A 401 -38.94 30.54 17.43
CA ALA A 401 -38.40 31.76 18.03
C ALA A 401 -39.45 32.88 18.20
N LYS A 402 -40.35 33.05 17.22
CA LYS A 402 -41.42 34.07 17.27
C LYS A 402 -42.50 33.78 18.31
N GLN A 403 -42.69 32.52 18.70
CA GLN A 403 -43.65 32.09 19.73
C GLN A 403 -43.01 32.04 21.13
N ASN A 404 -41.80 32.59 21.33
CA ASN A 404 -40.99 32.49 22.55
C ASN A 404 -40.67 31.06 23.03
N ALA A 405 -40.95 30.05 22.19
CA ALA A 405 -40.75 28.63 22.48
C ALA A 405 -39.32 28.14 22.24
N GLY A 406 -38.36 29.05 22.07
CA GLY A 406 -36.91 28.74 22.04
C GLY A 406 -36.29 28.54 23.42
N LYS A 407 -37.12 28.36 24.46
CA LYS A 407 -36.72 28.06 25.84
C LYS A 407 -37.00 26.57 26.12
N ALA A 408 -36.14 25.93 26.89
CA ALA A 408 -36.31 24.52 27.25
C ALA A 408 -37.70 24.25 27.85
N CYS A 409 -38.31 23.11 27.50
CA CYS A 409 -39.63 22.68 28.00
C CYS A 409 -40.77 23.68 27.71
N SER A 410 -40.59 24.59 26.75
CA SER A 410 -41.57 25.63 26.37
C SER A 410 -42.22 25.38 25.00
N ALA A 411 -42.01 24.18 24.42
CA ALA A 411 -42.41 23.84 23.06
C ALA A 411 -43.77 23.11 22.95
N ASN A 412 -44.44 22.87 24.08
CA ASN A 412 -45.78 22.30 24.10
C ASN A 412 -46.79 23.36 23.60
N ASP A 413 -47.56 23.00 22.57
CA ASP A 413 -48.48 23.84 21.76
C ASP A 413 -47.87 24.91 20.83
N VAL A 414 -46.65 24.71 20.31
CA VAL A 414 -46.13 25.55 19.21
C VAL A 414 -46.80 25.23 17.87
N ASN A 415 -47.35 26.25 17.20
CA ASN A 415 -47.79 26.11 15.81
C ASN A 415 -46.57 26.05 14.87
N LEU A 416 -46.26 24.84 14.40
CA LEU A 416 -45.12 24.57 13.51
C LEU A 416 -45.40 24.92 12.03
N GLY A 417 -46.66 25.13 11.64
CA GLY A 417 -47.05 25.34 10.24
C GLY A 417 -46.84 24.11 9.36
N ASP A 418 -46.50 24.32 8.09
CA ASP A 418 -46.49 23.26 7.09
C ASP A 418 -45.41 22.18 7.33
N PRO A 419 -45.73 20.90 7.10
CA PRO A 419 -44.78 19.79 7.28
C PRO A 419 -43.66 19.80 6.22
N PHE A 420 -42.57 19.08 6.49
CA PHE A 420 -41.49 18.92 5.51
C PHE A 420 -41.97 18.12 4.28
N VAL A 421 -41.69 18.67 3.09
CA VAL A 421 -41.95 18.05 1.79
C VAL A 421 -40.67 18.07 0.96
N TYR A 422 -40.13 16.88 0.66
CA TYR A 422 -38.97 16.75 -0.22
C TYR A 422 -39.37 16.90 -1.69
N LYS A 423 -38.71 17.82 -2.40
CA LYS A 423 -38.78 17.94 -3.87
C LYS A 423 -37.44 17.55 -4.47
N HIS A 424 -37.43 16.50 -5.30
CA HIS A 424 -36.26 16.10 -6.06
C HIS A 424 -35.89 17.21 -7.07
N LEU A 425 -34.60 17.34 -7.41
CA LEU A 425 -34.10 18.35 -8.36
C LEU A 425 -33.49 17.72 -9.61
N GLY A 426 -33.55 16.39 -9.71
CA GLY A 426 -32.72 15.62 -10.62
C GLY A 426 -31.50 15.01 -9.95
N SER A 427 -30.83 14.15 -10.70
CA SER A 427 -29.63 13.40 -10.35
C SER A 427 -28.54 13.61 -11.39
N MET A 428 -27.27 13.58 -10.97
CA MET A 428 -26.13 13.70 -11.88
C MET A 428 -25.03 12.74 -11.45
N ALA A 429 -24.28 12.19 -12.40
CA ALA A 429 -23.15 11.30 -12.15
C ALA A 429 -22.09 11.44 -13.25
N SER A 430 -20.82 11.55 -12.89
CA SER A 430 -19.70 11.35 -13.82
C SER A 430 -19.61 9.88 -14.24
N VAL A 431 -19.15 9.60 -15.47
CA VAL A 431 -18.81 8.24 -15.93
C VAL A 431 -17.35 8.16 -16.39
N GLY A 432 -16.52 9.11 -15.93
CA GLY A 432 -15.13 9.28 -16.32
C GLY A 432 -14.95 9.93 -17.70
N ARG A 433 -13.69 10.13 -18.12
CA ARG A 433 -13.28 10.56 -19.47
C ARG A 433 -14.01 11.81 -20.01
N TYR A 434 -14.25 12.80 -19.16
CA TYR A 434 -14.97 14.04 -19.49
C TYR A 434 -16.43 13.81 -19.95
N LYS A 435 -17.08 12.73 -19.49
CA LYS A 435 -18.50 12.45 -19.72
C LYS A 435 -19.24 12.33 -18.39
N ALA A 436 -20.46 12.85 -18.36
CA ALA A 436 -21.37 12.71 -17.24
C ALA A 436 -22.81 12.51 -17.73
N LEU A 437 -23.70 12.24 -16.79
CA LEU A 437 -25.14 12.14 -16.96
C LEU A 437 -25.79 13.25 -16.15
N VAL A 438 -26.83 13.86 -16.71
CA VAL A 438 -27.71 14.79 -16.02
C VAL A 438 -29.15 14.35 -16.31
N ASP A 439 -29.87 14.04 -15.25
CA ASP A 439 -31.28 13.66 -15.27
C ASP A 439 -32.05 14.68 -14.43
N LEU A 440 -32.94 15.46 -15.04
CA LEU A 440 -33.76 16.47 -14.37
C LEU A 440 -35.22 16.03 -14.22
N THR A 441 -35.52 14.73 -14.34
CA THR A 441 -36.85 14.19 -14.02
C THR A 441 -37.13 14.33 -12.52
N GLN A 442 -38.35 14.72 -12.14
CA GLN A 442 -38.76 14.79 -10.72
C GLN A 442 -39.39 13.48 -10.22
N SER A 443 -39.91 12.66 -11.12
CA SER A 443 -40.38 11.29 -10.91
C SER A 443 -40.20 10.50 -12.20
N LYS A 444 -40.31 9.16 -12.13
CA LYS A 444 -40.16 8.27 -13.29
C LYS A 444 -41.13 8.57 -14.45
N ASP A 445 -42.28 9.15 -14.12
CA ASP A 445 -43.38 9.42 -15.06
C ASP A 445 -43.48 10.92 -15.46
N ALA A 446 -42.63 11.78 -14.87
CA ALA A 446 -42.62 13.21 -15.16
C ALA A 446 -41.79 13.53 -16.40
N LYS A 447 -42.31 14.39 -17.29
CA LYS A 447 -41.52 14.98 -18.39
C LYS A 447 -40.37 15.82 -17.81
N GLY A 448 -39.16 15.28 -17.89
CA GLY A 448 -37.92 15.97 -17.52
C GLY A 448 -36.92 16.01 -18.67
N VAL A 449 -35.76 16.63 -18.43
CA VAL A 449 -34.65 16.68 -19.40
C VAL A 449 -33.59 15.69 -18.95
N SER A 450 -33.31 14.70 -19.79
CA SER A 450 -32.26 13.69 -19.58
C SER A 450 -31.21 13.82 -20.68
N MET A 451 -29.95 13.97 -20.30
CA MET A 451 -28.84 14.15 -21.24
C MET A 451 -27.54 13.49 -20.74
N ALA A 452 -26.72 13.05 -21.70
CA ALA A 452 -25.44 12.41 -21.44
C ALA A 452 -24.32 13.01 -22.31
N GLY A 453 -23.09 13.01 -21.78
CA GLY A 453 -21.87 13.28 -22.53
C GLY A 453 -21.08 14.48 -22.00
N PHE A 454 -20.45 15.23 -22.93
CA PHE A 454 -19.51 16.29 -22.58
C PHE A 454 -20.19 17.57 -22.07
N VAL A 455 -21.32 17.97 -22.68
CA VAL A 455 -22.11 19.12 -22.20
C VAL A 455 -22.65 18.82 -20.79
N SER A 456 -23.15 17.61 -20.57
CA SER A 456 -23.56 17.10 -19.25
C SER A 456 -22.41 17.12 -18.23
N TRP A 457 -21.17 16.86 -18.65
CA TRP A 457 -19.98 16.94 -17.80
C TRP A 457 -19.61 18.40 -17.42
N LEU A 458 -19.79 19.36 -18.34
CA LEU A 458 -19.66 20.79 -18.01
C LEU A 458 -20.74 21.24 -17.02
N ILE A 459 -21.99 20.79 -17.20
CA ILE A 459 -23.09 21.06 -16.27
C ILE A 459 -22.80 20.46 -14.89
N TRP A 460 -22.39 19.18 -14.82
CA TRP A 460 -21.96 18.50 -13.58
C TRP A 460 -20.87 19.31 -12.87
N ARG A 461 -19.78 19.67 -13.58
CA ARG A 461 -18.69 20.47 -12.98
C ARG A 461 -19.17 21.80 -12.42
N SER A 462 -20.04 22.49 -13.15
CA SER A 462 -20.57 23.82 -12.77
C SER A 462 -21.51 23.74 -11.56
N ALA A 463 -22.38 22.74 -11.53
CA ALA A 463 -23.33 22.51 -10.44
C ALA A 463 -22.64 22.05 -9.13
N TYR A 464 -21.58 21.25 -9.21
CA TYR A 464 -20.80 20.88 -8.03
C TYR A 464 -19.94 22.05 -7.53
N LEU A 465 -19.29 22.80 -8.43
CA LEU A 465 -18.50 23.97 -8.06
C LEU A 465 -19.33 25.04 -7.32
N THR A 466 -20.54 25.33 -7.80
CA THR A 466 -21.46 26.28 -7.14
C THR A 466 -21.98 25.77 -5.79
N ARG A 467 -22.06 24.45 -5.59
CA ARG A 467 -22.49 23.82 -4.33
C ARG A 467 -21.42 23.71 -3.25
N VAL A 468 -20.14 23.80 -3.57
CA VAL A 468 -19.08 23.86 -2.54
C VAL A 468 -19.33 25.07 -1.63
N LEU A 469 -19.43 24.86 -0.31
CA LEU A 469 -19.88 25.90 0.62
C LEU A 469 -18.90 27.08 0.78
N SER A 470 -17.58 26.80 0.76
CA SER A 470 -16.54 27.82 0.97
C SER A 470 -15.96 28.35 -0.34
N TRP A 471 -15.89 29.68 -0.48
CA TRP A 471 -15.21 30.35 -1.61
C TRP A 471 -13.77 29.87 -1.81
N ARG A 472 -13.01 29.70 -0.72
CA ARG A 472 -11.64 29.17 -0.76
C ARG A 472 -11.60 27.78 -1.39
N ASN A 473 -12.53 26.90 -1.00
CA ASN A 473 -12.60 25.54 -1.55
C ASN A 473 -13.07 25.54 -3.01
N ARG A 474 -13.97 26.46 -3.43
CA ARG A 474 -14.32 26.67 -4.84
C ARG A 474 -13.09 27.01 -5.68
N LEU A 475 -12.29 27.96 -5.21
CA LEU A 475 -11.06 28.37 -5.90
C LEU A 475 -10.05 27.23 -6.00
N TYR A 476 -9.81 26.48 -4.92
CA TYR A 476 -8.94 25.30 -4.96
C TYR A 476 -9.43 24.22 -5.94
N VAL A 477 -10.74 23.94 -5.98
CA VAL A 477 -11.30 22.98 -6.95
C VAL A 477 -11.08 23.45 -8.39
N MET A 478 -11.32 24.73 -8.69
CA MET A 478 -11.06 25.29 -10.02
C MET A 478 -9.59 25.19 -10.42
N ILE A 479 -8.67 25.60 -9.53
CA ILE A 479 -7.22 25.56 -9.78
C ILE A 479 -6.78 24.12 -10.00
N ASN A 480 -7.13 23.18 -9.12
CA ASN A 480 -6.74 21.78 -9.26
C ASN A 480 -7.30 21.15 -10.54
N TRP A 481 -8.53 21.51 -10.93
CA TRP A 481 -9.12 21.05 -12.20
C TRP A 481 -8.44 21.64 -13.44
N ALA A 482 -7.95 22.88 -13.38
CA ALA A 482 -7.17 23.49 -14.45
C ALA A 482 -5.77 22.87 -14.54
N THR A 483 -5.06 22.76 -13.41
CA THR A 483 -3.75 22.10 -13.31
C THR A 483 -3.81 20.66 -13.81
N THR A 484 -4.84 19.89 -13.43
CA THR A 484 -5.02 18.50 -13.90
C THR A 484 -5.30 18.41 -15.40
N LEU A 485 -5.95 19.43 -15.98
CA LEU A 485 -6.25 19.48 -17.41
C LEU A 485 -5.00 19.82 -18.24
N VAL A 486 -4.11 20.66 -17.72
CA VAL A 486 -2.86 21.09 -18.40
C VAL A 486 -1.71 20.10 -18.19
N PHE A 487 -1.50 19.63 -16.97
CA PHE A 487 -0.31 18.84 -16.57
C PHE A 487 -0.59 17.35 -16.31
N GLY A 488 -1.85 16.91 -16.36
CA GLY A 488 -2.26 15.56 -15.97
C GLY A 488 -2.43 15.39 -14.45
N ARG A 489 -2.69 14.16 -13.99
CA ARG A 489 -2.88 13.87 -12.57
C ARG A 489 -1.55 13.92 -11.81
N ASP A 490 -1.56 14.46 -10.59
CA ASP A 490 -0.41 14.34 -9.69
C ASP A 490 -0.29 12.89 -9.21
N ASN A 491 0.71 12.21 -9.76
CA ASN A 491 1.03 10.81 -9.50
C ASN A 491 2.38 10.68 -8.76
N SER A 492 2.85 11.74 -8.10
CA SER A 492 4.15 11.78 -7.39
C SER A 492 4.29 10.73 -6.29
N ARG A 493 3.19 10.32 -5.67
CA ARG A 493 3.13 9.29 -4.61
C ARG A 493 3.11 7.84 -5.14
N ILE A 494 3.21 7.65 -6.46
CA ILE A 494 3.13 6.34 -7.14
C ILE A 494 4.52 5.94 -7.70
N GLY A 495 5.59 6.67 -7.31
CA GLY A 495 7.00 6.33 -7.56
C GLY A 495 7.71 5.88 -6.29
#